data_AF-A0A9P9UCZ7-F1
#
_entry.id   AF-A0A9P9UCZ7-F1
#
_cell.length_a   1.000
_cell.length_b   1.000
_cell.length_c   1.000
_cell.angle_alpha   90.00
_cell.angle_beta   90.00
_cell.angle_gamma   90.00
#
_symmetry.space_group_name_H-M   'P 1'
#
loop_
_entity.id
_entity.type
_entity.pdbx_description
1 polymer ?
#
loop_
_entity_poly.entity_id
_entity_poly.type
_entity_poly.pdbx_seq_one_letter_code
_entity_poly.pdbx_strand_id
1 'polypeptide(L)' 'MSSKVMFEDVLSQFPESFKVLKPLCHRIRKILFGPEGVMFLGTPEGDPDQLYKPIIEAYDEAIDKL' A
#
# COMPACT_ATOMS: atom_id res chain seq x y z
N MET A 1 -19.74 -0.55 -4.68
CA MET A 1 -18.72 0.36 -4.09
C MET A 1 -17.40 0.14 -4.81
N SER A 2 -16.64 1.21 -5.09
CA SER A 2 -15.31 1.10 -5.72
C SER A 2 -14.28 0.59 -4.70
N SER A 3 -13.27 -0.16 -5.16
CA SER A 3 -12.20 -0.73 -4.31
C SER A 3 -11.43 0.35 -3.52
N LYS A 4 -11.37 1.59 -4.03
CA LYS A 4 -10.81 2.75 -3.32
C LYS A 4 -11.61 3.09 -2.05
N VAL A 5 -12.94 3.09 -2.15
CA VAL A 5 -13.84 3.44 -1.03
C VAL A 5 -13.66 2.44 0.11
N MET A 6 -13.62 1.16 -0.21
CA MET A 6 -13.38 0.10 0.78
C MET A 6 -12.02 0.23 1.50
N PHE A 7 -10.98 0.70 0.80
CA PHE A 7 -9.66 0.85 1.40
C PHE A 7 -9.61 2.02 2.38
N GLU A 8 -10.21 3.16 2.03
CA GLU A 8 -10.31 4.32 2.92
C GLU A 8 -11.13 3.98 4.18
N ASP A 9 -12.20 3.19 4.03
CA ASP A 9 -13.01 2.73 5.15
C ASP A 9 -12.19 1.86 6.13
N VAL A 10 -11.28 1.02 5.63
CA VAL A 10 -10.33 0.26 6.46
C VAL A 10 -9.35 1.19 7.17
N LEU A 11 -8.74 2.14 6.45
CA LEU A 11 -7.80 3.09 7.04
C LEU A 11 -8.47 4.05 8.04
N SER A 12 -9.78 4.28 7.93
CA SER A 12 -10.54 5.11 8.86
C SER A 12 -10.65 4.49 10.26
N GLN A 13 -10.52 3.16 10.37
CA GLN A 13 -10.63 2.40 11.61
C GLN A 13 -9.32 2.37 12.41
N PHE A 14 -8.23 2.93 11.87
CA PHE A 14 -6.95 2.98 12.58
C PHE A 14 -7.04 3.91 13.80
N PRO A 15 -6.42 3.51 14.94
CA PRO A 15 -6.14 4.42 16.05
C PRO A 15 -5.47 5.72 15.59
N GLU A 16 -5.70 6.82 16.32
CA GLU A 16 -5.11 8.13 16.02
C GLU A 16 -3.58 8.07 15.86
N SER A 17 -2.89 7.30 16.70
CA SER A 17 -1.44 7.10 16.64
C SER A 17 -0.96 6.48 15.32
N PHE A 18 -1.83 5.77 14.59
CA PHE A 18 -1.49 5.11 13.32
C PHE A 18 -1.94 5.90 12.09
N LYS A 19 -2.56 7.08 12.26
CA LYS A 19 -2.91 7.93 11.10
C LYS A 19 -1.67 8.39 10.31
N VAL A 20 -0.53 8.53 10.98
CA VAL A 20 0.76 8.84 10.33
C VAL A 20 1.18 7.77 9.32
N LEU A 21 0.68 6.53 9.44
CA LEU A 21 0.99 5.42 8.54
C LEU A 21 0.11 5.39 7.28
N LYS A 22 -0.96 6.19 7.20
CA LYS A 22 -1.85 6.19 6.02
C LYS A 22 -1.10 6.37 4.68
N PRO A 23 -0.15 7.32 4.55
CA PRO A 23 0.62 7.47 3.31
C PRO A 23 1.38 6.19 2.91
N LEU A 24 1.95 5.47 3.87
CA LEU A 24 2.62 4.19 3.64
C LEU A 24 1.62 3.14 3.11
N CYS A 25 0.44 3.03 3.73
CA CYS A 25 -0.60 2.11 3.30
C CYS A 25 -1.03 2.37 1.85
N HIS A 26 -1.20 3.63 1.45
CA HIS A 26 -1.50 4.00 0.06
C HIS A 26 -0.39 3.59 -0.91
N ARG A 27 0.87 3.79 -0.51
CA ARG A 27 2.02 3.43 -1.35
C ARG A 27 2.13 1.93 -1.55
N ILE A 28 2.03 1.15 -0.47
CA ILE A 28 2.03 -0.32 -0.54
C ILE A 28 0.86 -0.82 -1.41
N ARG A 29 -0.33 -0.25 -1.23
CA ARG A 29 -1.50 -0.61 -2.05
C ARG A 29 -1.26 -0.38 -3.55
N LYS A 30 -0.64 0.74 -3.91
CA LYS A 30 -0.30 1.04 -5.31
C LYS A 30 0.73 0.07 -5.87
N ILE A 31 1.69 -0.38 -5.05
CA ILE A 31 2.68 -1.38 -5.46
C ILE A 31 2.01 -2.72 -5.72
N LEU A 32 1.18 -3.19 -4.78
CA LEU A 32 0.55 -4.52 -4.86
C LEU A 32 -0.53 -4.61 -5.94
N PHE A 33 -1.33 -3.56 -6.12
CA PHE A 33 -2.53 -3.60 -6.95
C PHE A 33 -2.51 -2.63 -8.14
N GLY A 34 -1.37 -1.98 -8.40
CA GLY A 34 -1.23 -1.01 -9.48
C GLY A 34 -2.07 0.26 -9.30
N PRO A 35 -2.13 1.13 -10.32
CA PRO A 35 -3.02 2.29 -10.33
C PRO A 35 -4.50 1.88 -10.30
N GLU A 36 -5.36 2.74 -9.74
CA GLU A 36 -6.74 2.40 -9.41
C GLU A 36 -7.53 1.83 -10.60
N GLY A 37 -8.01 0.58 -10.47
CA GLY A 37 -8.94 -0.03 -11.44
C GLY A 37 -8.76 -1.53 -11.67
N VAL A 38 -7.56 -2.07 -11.50
CA VAL A 38 -7.27 -3.49 -11.73
C VAL A 38 -6.65 -4.10 -10.47
N MET A 39 -7.48 -4.66 -9.59
CA MET A 39 -6.97 -5.48 -8.49
C MET A 39 -6.35 -6.75 -9.07
N PHE A 40 -5.04 -6.72 -9.32
CA PHE A 40 -4.30 -7.94 -9.61
C PHE A 40 -4.10 -8.68 -8.28
N LEU A 41 -4.91 -9.72 -8.05
CA LEU A 41 -4.87 -10.55 -6.85
C LEU A 41 -3.92 -11.76 -7.01
N GLY A 42 -3.30 -11.91 -8.19
CA GLY A 42 -2.33 -12.96 -8.47
C GLY A 42 -0.95 -12.64 -7.91
N THR A 43 -0.10 -13.65 -7.81
CA THR A 43 1.35 -13.43 -7.67
C THR A 43 1.88 -13.05 -9.05
N PRO A 44 2.56 -11.89 -9.23
CA PRO A 44 3.15 -11.56 -10.52
C PRO A 44 4.14 -12.64 -10.94
N GLU A 45 4.01 -13.13 -12.17
CA GLU A 45 5.04 -13.96 -12.77
C GLU A 45 6.23 -13.06 -13.12
N GLY A 46 7.43 -13.38 -12.63
CA GLY A 46 8.62 -12.57 -12.88
C GLY A 46 9.58 -12.52 -11.70
N ASP A 47 10.38 -11.44 -11.68
CA ASP A 47 11.37 -11.18 -10.65
C ASP A 47 10.69 -10.71 -9.35
N PRO A 48 10.86 -11.41 -8.21
CA PRO A 48 10.31 -11.00 -6.91
C PRO A 48 10.65 -9.57 -6.51
N ASP A 49 11.80 -9.05 -6.93
CA ASP A 49 12.25 -7.70 -6.60
C ASP A 49 11.35 -6.62 -7.22
N GLN A 50 10.53 -6.95 -8.21
CA GLN A 50 9.52 -6.04 -8.76
C GLN A 50 8.46 -5.64 -7.72
N LEU A 51 8.24 -6.46 -6.69
CA LEU A 51 7.33 -6.17 -5.58
C LEU A 51 8.08 -5.91 -4.28
N TYR A 52 9.02 -6.78 -3.89
CA TYR A 52 9.63 -6.71 -2.57
C TYR A 52 10.48 -5.46 -2.39
N LYS A 53 11.30 -5.10 -3.39
CA LYS A 53 12.17 -3.93 -3.28
C LYS A 53 11.38 -2.62 -3.15
N PRO A 54 10.35 -2.33 -3.97
CA PRO A 54 9.51 -1.15 -3.77
C PRO A 54 8.76 -1.12 -2.43
N ILE A 55 8.38 -2.28 -1.88
CA ILE A 55 7.74 -2.36 -0.56
C ILE A 55 8.74 -2.00 0.54
N ILE A 56 9.96 -2.57 0.50
CA ILE A 56 11.04 -2.25 1.44
C ILE A 56 11.37 -0.76 1.40
N GLU A 57 11.57 -0.20 0.20
CA GLU A 57 11.83 1.23 0.00
C GLU A 57 10.69 2.11 0.55
N ALA A 58 9.44 1.66 0.44
CA ALA A 58 8.30 2.38 1.03
C ALA A 58 8.35 2.38 2.56
N TYR A 59 8.77 1.27 3.19
CA TYR A 59 8.98 1.21 4.63
C TYR A 59 10.14 2.10 5.07
N ASP A 60 11.29 2.03 4.39
CA ASP A 60 12.46 2.86 4.70
C ASP A 60 12.10 4.34 4.66
N GLU A 61 11.42 4.79 3.59
CA GLU A 61 10.96 6.18 3.49
C GLU A 61 9.95 6.60 4.57
N ALA A 62 9.13 5.66 5.06
CA ALA A 62 8.18 5.95 6.11
C ALA A 62 8.89 6.07 7.45
N ILE A 63 9.86 5.20 7.73
CA ILE A 63 10.67 5.20 8.95
C ILE A 63 11.53 6.47 9.03
N ASP A 64 12.15 6.88 7.92
CA ASP A 64 12.97 8.10 7.85
C ASP A 64 12.18 9.41 8.11
N LYS A 65 10.85 9.36 8.01
CA LYS A 65 9.94 10.51 8.20
C LYS A 65 9.23 10.52 9.55
N LEU A 66 9.46 9.50 10.40
CA LEU A 66 8.95 9.44 11.77
C LEU A 66 9.89 10.17 12.75
#